data_AF-A0A957HCV2-F1
#
_entry.id   AF-A0A957HCV2-F1
#
_cell.length_a   1.000
_cell.length_b   1.000
_cell.length_c   1.000
_cell.angle_alpha   90.00
_cell.angle_beta   90.00
_cell.angle_gamma   90.00
#
_symmetry.space_group_name_H-M   'P 1'
#
loop_
_entity.id
_entity.type
_entity.pdbx_description
1 polymer ?
#
loop_
_entity_poly.entity_id
_entity_poly.type
_entity_poly.pdbx_seq_one_letter_code
_entity_poly.pdbx_strand_id
1 'polypeptide(L)'
;MAPFPLALGDLLGHWPSYIVYLAIGFAFGYVLEIGGFGDSRILAAQFYFKDLTVLKVMFGAIVTAMVLVFLASGLGILDFNLVWVNPTYLWPGIVGGLIMGVGFIVGGFCPGTSLVSAAVLRKDGIFFALGVFFGIFLFGETVSFYEDFWYSSYMGRFTLMEWLNLPTGVIVLLIILMALFMFWGGEKLEAIFGKKDISREPKWRYTAAGLLVLGAIGTVVIGQPDTNDKWAQIEEVEGARLANREVQIHPGELLEKLHDASLSVVMLDVRSEADFNQFHIRDARRVDLDDLQAIIPELLEKPANTLFVVMSNEEVAATEAWKVLRAESVPSAYILEGGINN
;
A
#
# COMPACT_ATOMS: atom_id res chain seq x y z
N MET A 1 -6.58 -7.50 -17.64
CA MET A 1 -6.50 -6.47 -16.58
C MET A 1 -7.09 -7.01 -15.30
N ALA A 2 -6.45 -6.78 -14.15
CA ALA A 2 -7.00 -7.17 -12.86
C ALA A 2 -8.38 -6.50 -12.65
N PRO A 3 -9.41 -7.23 -12.22
CA PRO A 3 -10.74 -6.67 -11.98
C PRO A 3 -10.77 -5.64 -10.83
N PHE A 4 -9.72 -5.56 -10.01
CA PHE A 4 -9.60 -4.61 -8.91
C PHE A 4 -8.50 -3.58 -9.15
N PRO A 5 -8.69 -2.33 -8.68
CA PRO A 5 -9.77 -1.86 -7.81
C PRO A 5 -11.10 -1.64 -8.55
N LEU A 6 -12.20 -2.08 -7.93
CA LEU A 6 -13.54 -1.78 -8.43
C LEU A 6 -13.86 -0.31 -8.10
N ALA A 7 -14.11 0.49 -9.14
CA ALA A 7 -14.69 1.82 -8.98
C ALA A 7 -16.18 1.68 -8.58
N LEU A 8 -16.44 1.35 -7.31
CA LEU A 8 -17.78 1.09 -6.78
C LEU A 8 -18.75 2.26 -7.01
N GLY A 9 -18.22 3.48 -7.05
CA GLY A 9 -18.98 4.69 -7.38
C GLY A 9 -19.53 4.66 -8.81
N ASP A 10 -18.74 4.20 -9.77
CA ASP A 10 -19.11 4.14 -11.19
C ASP A 10 -19.96 2.90 -11.51
N LEU A 11 -19.70 1.79 -10.81
CA LEU A 11 -20.38 0.51 -11.04
C LEU A 11 -21.76 0.43 -10.39
N LEU A 12 -21.91 0.92 -9.15
CA LEU A 12 -23.13 0.77 -8.35
C LEU A 12 -23.83 2.09 -8.06
N GLY A 13 -23.18 3.23 -8.35
CA GLY A 13 -23.64 4.56 -7.97
C GLY A 13 -23.28 4.94 -6.53
N HIS A 14 -23.46 6.22 -6.19
CA HIS A 14 -23.08 6.77 -4.88
C HIS A 14 -23.83 6.15 -3.70
N TRP A 15 -25.14 5.91 -3.83
CA TRP A 15 -25.94 5.40 -2.71
C TRP A 15 -25.61 3.96 -2.34
N PRO A 16 -25.55 2.99 -3.28
CA PRO A 16 -25.19 1.62 -2.93
C PRO A 16 -23.74 1.48 -2.48
N SER A 17 -22.79 2.26 -3.02
CA SER A 17 -21.40 2.24 -2.55
C SER A 17 -21.27 2.67 -1.09
N TYR A 18 -22.03 3.69 -0.64
CA TYR A 18 -22.08 4.06 0.78
C TYR A 18 -22.65 2.97 1.67
N ILE A 19 -23.64 2.19 1.20
CA ILE A 19 -24.17 1.06 1.97
C ILE A 19 -23.10 -0.03 2.14
N VAL A 20 -22.31 -0.30 1.09
CA VAL A 20 -21.19 -1.25 1.17
C VAL A 20 -20.16 -0.78 2.19
N TYR A 21 -19.75 0.49 2.15
CA TYR A 21 -18.81 1.04 3.13
C TYR A 21 -19.34 1.01 4.56
N LEU A 22 -20.63 1.32 4.74
CA LEU A 22 -21.29 1.21 6.04
C LEU A 22 -21.31 -0.23 6.55
N ALA A 23 -21.63 -1.20 5.69
CA ALA A 23 -21.66 -2.61 6.04
C ALA A 23 -20.28 -3.13 6.44
N ILE A 24 -19.22 -2.74 5.72
CA ILE A 24 -17.83 -3.09 6.06
C ILE A 24 -17.43 -2.47 7.39
N GLY A 25 -17.71 -1.17 7.60
CA GLY A 25 -17.41 -0.47 8.85
C GLY A 25 -18.16 -1.07 10.05
N PHE A 26 -19.43 -1.43 9.86
CA PHE A 26 -20.23 -2.10 10.89
C PHE A 26 -19.68 -3.50 11.21
N ALA A 27 -19.35 -4.30 10.19
CA ALA A 27 -18.76 -5.62 10.38
C ALA A 27 -17.41 -5.54 11.12
N PHE A 28 -16.57 -4.55 10.76
CA PHE A 28 -15.30 -4.30 11.44
C PHE A 28 -15.51 -3.93 12.92
N GLY A 29 -16.41 -2.98 13.22
CA GLY A 29 -16.74 -2.60 14.60
C GLY A 29 -17.33 -3.76 15.41
N TYR A 30 -18.20 -4.56 14.80
CA TYR A 30 -18.80 -5.74 15.41
C TYR A 30 -17.75 -6.80 15.81
N VAL A 31 -16.79 -7.07 14.93
CA VAL A 31 -15.68 -8.01 15.21
C VAL A 31 -14.80 -7.49 16.35
N LEU A 32 -14.50 -6.18 16.37
CA LEU A 32 -13.73 -5.58 17.47
C LEU A 32 -14.45 -5.67 18.82
N GLU A 33 -15.76 -5.40 18.84
CA GLU A 33 -16.53 -5.46 20.09
C GLU A 33 -16.63 -6.89 20.63
N ILE A 34 -16.91 -7.88 19.77
CA ILE A 34 -16.94 -9.30 20.17
C ILE A 34 -15.56 -9.79 20.62
N GLY A 35 -14.50 -9.25 20.03
CA GLY A 35 -13.13 -9.50 20.47
C GLY A 35 -12.78 -8.92 21.84
N GLY A 36 -13.70 -8.16 22.47
CA GLY A 36 -13.47 -7.51 23.76
C GLY A 36 -12.60 -6.26 23.67
N PHE A 37 -12.33 -5.75 22.47
CA PHE A 37 -11.47 -4.59 22.26
C PHE A 37 -12.10 -3.26 22.73
N GLY A 38 -13.38 -3.26 23.08
CA GLY A 38 -14.03 -2.15 23.77
C GLY A 38 -13.63 -2.04 25.26
N ASP A 39 -12.88 -3.00 25.82
CA ASP A 39 -12.45 -2.97 27.23
C ASP A 39 -10.99 -2.60 27.43
N SER A 40 -10.76 -1.42 28.01
CA SER A 40 -9.43 -0.91 28.37
C SER A 40 -8.60 -1.88 29.23
N ARG A 41 -9.23 -2.75 30.02
CA ARG A 41 -8.53 -3.73 30.86
C ARG A 41 -7.88 -4.84 30.04
N ILE A 42 -8.54 -5.27 28.97
CA ILE A 42 -8.02 -6.31 28.06
C ILE A 42 -6.82 -5.75 27.31
N LEU A 43 -6.91 -4.50 26.85
CA LEU A 43 -5.81 -3.84 26.15
C LEU A 43 -4.64 -3.54 27.09
N ALA A 44 -4.90 -3.10 28.32
CA ALA A 44 -3.86 -2.88 29.32
C ALA A 44 -3.18 -4.19 29.75
N ALA A 45 -3.91 -5.31 29.81
CA ALA A 45 -3.39 -6.62 30.21
C ALA A 45 -2.27 -7.14 29.28
N GLN A 46 -2.22 -6.67 28.04
CA GLN A 46 -1.14 -6.93 27.08
C GLN A 46 0.22 -6.50 27.63
N PHE A 47 0.31 -5.30 28.23
CA PHE A 47 1.55 -4.75 28.77
C PHE A 47 2.04 -5.49 30.02
N TYR A 48 1.15 -6.18 30.71
CA TYR A 48 1.47 -7.02 31.86
C TYR A 48 1.72 -8.49 31.50
N PHE A 49 1.73 -8.83 30.20
CA PHE A 49 1.82 -10.21 29.69
C PHE A 49 0.78 -11.18 30.28
N LYS A 50 -0.34 -10.64 30.76
CA LYS A 50 -1.43 -11.45 31.34
C LYS A 50 -2.41 -11.93 30.28
N ASP A 51 -2.66 -11.09 29.29
CA ASP A 51 -3.54 -11.40 28.17
C ASP A 51 -2.93 -10.86 26.88
N LEU A 52 -2.54 -11.76 25.97
CA LEU A 52 -1.92 -11.42 24.69
C LEU A 52 -2.91 -11.46 23.51
N THR A 53 -4.20 -11.36 23.80
CA THR A 53 -5.26 -11.35 22.80
C THR A 53 -5.06 -10.25 21.75
N VAL A 54 -4.59 -9.06 22.15
CA VAL A 54 -4.35 -7.94 21.21
C VAL A 54 -3.31 -8.32 20.17
N LEU A 55 -2.16 -8.86 20.60
CA LEU A 55 -1.10 -9.30 19.68
C LEU A 55 -1.60 -10.42 18.77
N LYS A 56 -2.32 -11.42 19.30
CA LYS A 56 -2.80 -12.55 18.50
C LYS A 56 -3.80 -12.11 17.42
N VAL A 57 -4.79 -11.28 17.77
CA VAL A 57 -5.83 -10.87 16.83
C VAL A 57 -5.31 -9.85 15.83
N MET A 58 -4.60 -8.81 16.27
CA MET A 58 -4.11 -7.76 15.36
C MET A 58 -3.08 -8.32 14.38
N PHE A 59 -2.08 -9.05 14.88
CA PHE A 59 -1.07 -9.65 14.01
C PHE A 59 -1.66 -10.76 13.14
N GLY A 60 -2.63 -11.54 13.65
CA GLY A 60 -3.36 -12.52 12.87
C GLY A 60 -4.15 -11.90 11.72
N ALA A 61 -4.84 -10.79 11.96
CA ALA A 61 -5.54 -10.03 10.92
C ALA A 61 -4.58 -9.50 9.86
N ILE A 62 -3.45 -8.91 10.27
CA ILE A 62 -2.41 -8.39 9.35
C ILE A 62 -1.88 -9.52 8.45
N VAL A 63 -1.47 -10.65 9.05
CA VAL A 63 -0.90 -11.77 8.32
C VAL A 63 -1.93 -12.42 7.38
N THR A 64 -3.18 -12.54 7.82
CA THR A 64 -4.27 -13.05 6.99
C THR A 64 -4.53 -12.13 5.80
N ALA A 65 -4.63 -10.83 6.03
CA ALA A 65 -4.81 -9.84 4.96
C ALA A 65 -3.63 -9.86 3.98
N MET A 66 -2.40 -9.93 4.48
CA MET A 66 -1.19 -10.02 3.66
C MET A 66 -1.21 -11.25 2.74
N VAL A 67 -1.52 -12.44 3.27
CA VAL A 67 -1.65 -13.66 2.47
C VAL A 67 -2.73 -13.51 1.40
N LEU A 68 -3.91 -13.02 1.77
CA LEU A 68 -5.02 -12.85 0.83
C LEU A 68 -4.71 -11.85 -0.28
N VAL A 69 -4.08 -10.72 0.05
CA VAL A 69 -3.70 -9.67 -0.92
C VAL A 69 -2.67 -10.21 -1.90
N PHE A 70 -1.60 -10.86 -1.42
CA PHE A 70 -0.56 -11.37 -2.31
C PHE A 70 -0.98 -12.62 -3.09
N LEU A 71 -1.89 -13.45 -2.55
CA LEU A 71 -2.54 -14.52 -3.33
C LEU A 71 -3.43 -13.92 -4.43
N ALA A 72 -4.26 -12.93 -4.12
CA ALA A 72 -5.09 -12.27 -5.11
C ALA A 72 -4.24 -11.59 -6.19
N SER A 73 -3.10 -11.03 -5.82
CA SER A 73 -2.17 -10.43 -6.77
C SER A 73 -1.44 -11.45 -7.63
N GLY A 74 -0.98 -12.56 -7.04
CA GLY A 74 -0.39 -13.68 -7.79
C GLY A 74 -1.38 -14.33 -8.77
N LEU A 75 -2.67 -14.38 -8.42
CA LEU A 75 -3.73 -14.88 -9.30
C LEU A 75 -4.19 -13.87 -10.38
N GLY A 76 -3.63 -12.66 -10.42
CA GLY A 76 -4.02 -11.61 -11.36
C GLY A 76 -5.39 -10.99 -11.06
N ILE A 77 -5.96 -11.23 -9.88
CA ILE A 77 -7.25 -10.66 -9.45
C ILE A 77 -7.07 -9.21 -8.98
N LEU A 78 -5.92 -8.89 -8.39
CA LEU A 78 -5.61 -7.59 -7.82
C LEU A 78 -4.24 -7.09 -8.27
N ASP A 79 -4.18 -5.86 -8.77
CA ASP A 79 -2.91 -5.21 -9.03
C ASP A 79 -2.37 -4.50 -7.77
N PHE A 80 -1.22 -4.94 -7.28
CA PHE A 80 -0.57 -4.36 -6.11
C PHE A 80 -0.03 -2.94 -6.36
N ASN A 81 0.19 -2.53 -7.61
CA ASN A 81 0.62 -1.17 -7.93
C ASN A 81 -0.50 -0.14 -7.79
N LEU A 82 -1.75 -0.58 -7.92
CA LEU A 82 -2.93 0.25 -7.71
C LEU A 82 -3.30 0.38 -6.22
N VAL A 83 -2.70 -0.44 -5.36
CA VAL A 83 -2.89 -0.35 -3.91
C VAL A 83 -1.98 0.74 -3.36
N TRP A 84 -2.60 1.75 -2.75
CA TRP A 84 -1.86 2.83 -2.10
C TRP A 84 -1.04 2.31 -0.92
N VAL A 85 0.28 2.50 -1.00
CA VAL A 85 1.21 2.24 0.08
C VAL A 85 1.73 3.59 0.58
N ASN A 86 1.54 3.87 1.86
CA ASN A 86 1.97 5.13 2.43
C ASN A 86 3.50 5.31 2.29
N PRO A 87 3.96 6.51 1.87
CA PRO A 87 5.39 6.79 1.79
C PRO A 87 6.02 6.75 3.19
N THR A 88 7.27 6.32 3.23
CA THR A 88 8.01 6.13 4.48
C THR A 88 8.79 7.40 4.83
N TYR A 89 8.40 8.02 5.95
CA TYR A 89 9.15 9.08 6.63
C TYR A 89 9.75 8.50 7.91
N LEU A 90 11.04 8.18 7.90
CA LEU A 90 11.62 7.34 8.95
C LEU A 90 11.60 8.00 10.34
N TRP A 91 12.16 9.21 10.47
CA TRP A 91 12.23 9.90 11.78
C TRP A 91 10.86 10.34 12.31
N PRO A 92 9.99 10.98 11.49
CA PRO A 92 8.63 11.30 11.92
C PRO A 92 7.84 10.05 12.29
N GLY A 93 8.01 8.95 11.55
CA GLY A 93 7.39 7.66 11.84
C GLY A 93 7.81 7.08 13.19
N ILE A 94 9.11 7.12 13.52
CA ILE A 94 9.63 6.65 14.82
C ILE A 94 9.10 7.50 15.97
N VAL A 95 9.19 8.83 15.86
CA VAL A 95 8.74 9.75 16.91
C VAL A 95 7.23 9.68 17.09
N GLY A 96 6.47 9.69 15.99
CA GLY A 96 5.02 9.54 15.99
C GLY A 96 4.58 8.20 16.58
N GLY A 97 5.27 7.11 16.22
CA GLY A 97 5.03 5.77 16.78
C GLY A 97 5.26 5.71 18.29
N LEU A 98 6.32 6.36 18.79
CA LEU A 98 6.60 6.43 20.23
C LEU A 98 5.54 7.23 20.97
N ILE A 99 5.15 8.40 20.46
CA ILE A 99 4.08 9.23 21.03
C ILE A 99 2.76 8.45 21.06
N MET A 100 2.42 7.78 19.95
CA MET A 100 1.23 6.94 19.87
C MET A 100 1.29 5.78 20.88
N GLY A 101 2.45 5.15 21.06
CA GLY A 101 2.65 4.10 22.06
C GLY A 101 2.45 4.59 23.49
N VAL A 102 2.96 5.78 23.84
CA VAL A 102 2.70 6.41 25.15
C VAL A 102 1.22 6.70 25.33
N GLY A 103 0.56 7.26 24.31
CA GLY A 103 -0.88 7.50 24.31
C GLY A 103 -1.69 6.22 24.53
N PHE A 104 -1.29 5.12 23.89
CA PHE A 104 -1.93 3.82 24.06
C PHE A 104 -1.78 3.28 25.48
N ILE A 105 -0.60 3.39 26.10
CA ILE A 105 -0.38 2.95 27.49
C ILE A 105 -1.21 3.77 28.49
N VAL A 106 -1.29 5.09 28.29
CA VAL A 106 -2.01 6.01 29.19
C VAL A 106 -3.53 5.84 29.04
N GLY A 107 -4.02 5.76 27.80
CA GLY A 107 -5.44 5.70 27.52
C GLY A 107 -6.03 4.29 27.54
N GLY A 108 -5.22 3.25 27.38
CA GLY A 108 -5.68 1.87 27.28
C GLY A 108 -6.49 1.58 26.01
N PHE A 109 -6.42 2.44 24.98
CA PHE A 109 -7.13 2.29 23.72
C PHE A 109 -6.26 2.63 22.51
N CYS A 110 -6.42 1.86 21.44
CA CYS A 110 -6.01 2.26 20.09
C CYS A 110 -7.09 3.17 19.47
N PRO A 111 -6.77 3.97 18.44
CA PRO A 111 -7.73 4.88 17.80
C PRO A 111 -9.03 4.17 17.37
N GLY A 112 -8.93 3.04 16.65
CA GLY A 112 -10.12 2.29 16.22
C GLY A 112 -10.93 1.71 17.39
N THR A 113 -10.26 1.17 18.41
CA THR A 113 -10.93 0.57 19.58
C THR A 113 -11.60 1.61 20.46
N SER A 114 -11.09 2.85 20.51
CA SER A 114 -11.75 3.94 21.23
C SER A 114 -13.08 4.35 20.62
N LEU A 115 -13.22 4.28 19.28
CA LEU A 115 -14.49 4.54 18.60
C LEU A 115 -15.52 3.45 18.91
N VAL A 116 -15.09 2.18 18.93
CA VAL A 116 -15.94 1.05 19.34
C VAL A 116 -16.37 1.20 20.80
N SER A 117 -15.43 1.50 21.69
CA SER A 117 -15.72 1.74 23.11
C SER A 117 -16.65 2.94 23.33
N ALA A 118 -16.53 3.99 22.52
CA ALA A 118 -17.40 5.16 22.57
C ALA A 118 -18.82 4.83 22.06
N ALA A 119 -18.95 3.97 21.05
CA ALA A 119 -20.24 3.50 20.55
C ALA A 119 -21.02 2.69 21.60
N VAL A 120 -20.33 2.00 22.51
CA VAL A 120 -20.91 1.28 23.67
C VAL A 120 -21.13 2.20 24.88
N LEU A 121 -20.94 3.52 24.72
CA LEU A 121 -21.13 4.55 25.74
C LEU A 121 -20.21 4.40 26.97
N ARG A 122 -19.04 3.77 26.81
CA ARG A 122 -18.05 3.71 27.89
C ARG A 122 -17.34 5.06 28.00
N LYS A 123 -17.28 5.60 29.22
CA LYS A 123 -16.76 6.95 29.49
C LYS A 123 -15.28 7.08 29.13
N ASP A 124 -14.49 6.07 29.47
CA ASP A 124 -13.06 5.99 29.16
C ASP A 124 -12.81 6.07 27.64
N GLY A 125 -13.55 5.32 26.84
CA GLY A 125 -13.48 5.38 25.37
C GLY A 125 -13.89 6.75 24.80
N ILE A 126 -14.94 7.38 25.34
CA ILE A 126 -15.40 8.71 24.88
C ILE A 126 -14.33 9.78 25.14
N PHE A 127 -13.76 9.83 26.35
CA PHE A 127 -12.71 10.81 26.66
C PHE A 127 -11.47 10.60 25.80
N PHE A 128 -11.08 9.33 25.55
CA PHE A 128 -9.96 9.04 24.67
C PHE A 128 -10.24 9.47 23.23
N ALA A 129 -11.42 9.15 22.68
CA ALA A 129 -11.80 9.56 21.33
C ALA A 129 -11.79 11.09 21.16
N LEU A 130 -12.34 11.83 22.13
CA LEU A 130 -12.27 13.30 22.13
C LEU A 130 -10.82 13.81 22.19
N GLY A 131 -9.98 13.16 23.00
CA GLY A 131 -8.55 13.44 23.05
C GLY A 131 -7.84 13.21 21.71
N VAL A 132 -8.20 12.14 20.99
CA VAL A 132 -7.68 11.87 19.64
C VAL A 132 -8.11 12.94 18.66
N PHE A 133 -9.40 13.31 18.62
CA PHE A 133 -9.87 14.38 17.73
C PHE A 133 -9.19 15.72 18.03
N PHE A 134 -9.07 16.07 19.31
CA PHE A 134 -8.36 17.28 19.73
C PHE A 134 -6.88 17.23 19.36
N GLY A 135 -6.22 16.09 19.55
CA GLY A 135 -4.83 15.88 19.18
C GLY A 135 -4.59 16.00 17.68
N ILE A 136 -5.46 15.42 16.84
CA ILE A 136 -5.40 15.55 15.38
C ILE A 136 -5.57 17.01 14.96
N PHE A 137 -6.54 17.73 15.55
CA PHE A 137 -6.77 19.14 15.27
C PHE A 137 -5.55 19.99 15.64
N LEU A 138 -5.02 19.82 16.85
CA LEU A 138 -3.83 20.56 17.31
C LEU A 138 -2.59 20.21 16.48
N PHE A 139 -2.43 18.94 16.10
CA PHE A 139 -1.34 18.51 15.22
C PHE A 139 -1.47 19.16 13.83
N GLY A 140 -2.67 19.16 13.25
CA GLY A 140 -2.93 19.78 11.95
C GLY A 140 -2.60 21.28 11.91
N GLU A 141 -2.88 22.02 12.98
CA GLU A 141 -2.52 23.44 13.08
C GLU A 141 -1.04 23.69 13.37
N THR A 142 -0.36 22.74 14.03
CA THR A 142 1.03 22.92 14.45
C THR A 142 2.05 22.36 13.48
N VAL A 143 1.64 21.47 12.55
CA VAL A 143 2.57 20.79 11.63
C VAL A 143 3.41 21.75 10.81
N SER A 144 2.85 22.91 10.45
CA SER A 144 3.56 23.96 9.71
C SER A 144 4.76 24.56 10.47
N PHE A 145 4.83 24.41 11.80
CA PHE A 145 5.98 24.89 12.58
C PHE A 145 7.19 23.96 12.53
N TYR A 146 7.04 22.72 12.06
CA TYR A 146 8.10 21.71 12.03
C TYR A 146 8.13 20.91 10.72
N GLU A 147 7.83 21.58 9.60
CA GLU A 147 7.84 20.98 8.26
C GLU A 147 9.18 20.34 7.90
N ASP A 148 10.30 20.97 8.27
CA ASP A 148 11.65 20.43 8.05
C ASP A 148 11.84 19.06 8.70
N PHE A 149 11.27 18.87 9.90
CA PHE A 149 11.29 17.58 10.57
C PHE A 149 10.28 16.62 9.93
N TRP A 150 9.08 17.11 9.60
CA TRP A 150 8.00 16.29 9.03
C TRP A 150 8.36 15.65 7.68
N TYR A 151 9.07 16.37 6.82
CA TYR A 151 9.55 15.84 5.53
C TYR A 151 10.96 15.23 5.63
N SER A 152 11.51 15.06 6.83
CA SER A 152 12.83 14.47 7.01
C SER A 152 12.86 12.97 6.71
N SER A 153 13.95 12.51 6.10
CA SER A 153 14.19 11.10 5.76
C SER A 153 13.06 10.46 4.95
N TYR A 154 12.70 11.12 3.85
CA TYR A 154 11.81 10.57 2.84
C TYR A 154 12.48 9.39 2.13
N MET A 155 11.82 8.23 2.16
CA MET A 155 12.24 7.02 1.47
C MET A 155 11.21 6.56 0.42
N GLY A 156 10.13 7.32 0.22
CA GLY A 156 9.04 6.92 -0.68
C GLY A 156 8.40 5.58 -0.30
N ARG A 157 7.91 4.85 -1.30
CA ARG A 157 7.33 3.51 -1.20
C ARG A 157 8.39 2.47 -0.87
N PHE A 158 8.86 2.46 0.37
CA PHE A 158 9.84 1.51 0.85
C PHE A 158 9.18 0.25 1.42
N THR A 159 9.39 -0.90 0.76
CA THR A 159 8.79 -2.18 1.18
C THR A 159 9.85 -3.19 1.64
N LEU A 160 9.43 -4.20 2.41
CA LEU A 160 10.33 -5.29 2.86
C LEU A 160 10.94 -6.08 1.68
N MET A 161 10.24 -6.11 0.53
CA MET A 161 10.67 -6.77 -0.70
C MET A 161 11.93 -6.13 -1.26
N GLU A 162 11.92 -4.81 -1.31
CA GLU A 162 13.03 -4.01 -1.77
C GLU A 162 14.19 -4.04 -0.77
N TRP A 163 13.91 -3.92 0.53
CA TRP A 163 14.96 -3.93 1.55
C TRP A 163 15.76 -5.23 1.62
N LEU A 164 15.07 -6.38 1.55
CA LEU A 164 15.71 -7.69 1.63
C LEU A 164 16.15 -8.22 0.26
N ASN A 165 15.74 -7.56 -0.83
CA ASN A 165 15.91 -8.02 -2.20
C ASN A 165 15.49 -9.50 -2.38
N LEU A 166 14.35 -9.87 -1.78
CA LEU A 166 13.80 -11.21 -1.82
C LEU A 166 12.46 -11.22 -2.54
N PRO A 167 12.12 -12.32 -3.25
CA PRO A 167 10.82 -12.47 -3.87
C PRO A 167 9.68 -12.33 -2.86
N THR A 168 8.58 -11.69 -3.26
CA THR A 168 7.40 -11.43 -2.42
C THR A 168 6.91 -12.68 -1.68
N GLY A 169 6.82 -13.82 -2.37
CA GLY A 169 6.39 -15.07 -1.76
C GLY A 169 7.28 -15.51 -0.59
N VAL A 170 8.60 -15.34 -0.71
CA VAL A 170 9.56 -15.71 0.35
C VAL A 170 9.35 -14.83 1.57
N ILE A 171 9.13 -13.53 1.39
CA ILE A 171 8.89 -12.60 2.49
C ILE A 171 7.57 -12.89 3.20
N VAL A 172 6.51 -13.17 2.44
CA VAL A 172 5.22 -13.59 3.00
C VAL A 172 5.40 -14.83 3.89
N LEU A 173 6.15 -15.83 3.41
CA LEU A 173 6.46 -17.04 4.18
C LEU A 173 7.27 -16.74 5.45
N LEU A 174 8.32 -15.91 5.36
CA LEU A 174 9.15 -15.53 6.50
C LEU A 174 8.34 -14.81 7.58
N ILE A 175 7.47 -13.87 7.19
CA ILE A 175 6.60 -13.15 8.11
C ILE A 175 5.61 -14.11 8.79
N ILE A 176 5.09 -15.10 8.08
CA ILE A 176 4.18 -16.10 8.66
C ILE A 176 4.91 -17.00 9.65
N LEU A 177 6.13 -17.45 9.35
CA LEU A 177 6.94 -18.20 10.30
C LEU A 177 7.24 -17.38 11.56
N MET A 178 7.56 -16.10 11.39
CA MET A 178 7.73 -15.16 12.50
C MET A 178 6.42 -15.00 13.30
N ALA A 179 5.27 -14.89 12.64
CA ALA A 179 3.96 -14.80 13.28
C ALA A 179 3.63 -16.01 14.14
N LEU A 180 3.82 -17.21 13.58
CA LEU A 180 3.59 -18.45 14.29
C LEU A 180 4.53 -18.58 15.49
N PHE A 181 5.78 -18.16 15.34
CA PHE A 181 6.73 -18.09 16.45
C PHE A 181 6.27 -17.12 17.53
N MET A 182 5.79 -15.92 17.16
CA MET A 182 5.25 -14.93 18.10
C MET A 182 3.98 -15.42 18.80
N PHE A 183 3.08 -16.11 18.11
CA PHE A 183 1.87 -16.69 18.73
C PHE A 183 2.22 -17.79 19.73
N TRP A 184 3.14 -18.68 19.35
CA TRP A 184 3.67 -19.70 20.24
C TRP A 184 4.37 -19.08 21.47
N GLY A 185 5.21 -18.06 21.26
CA GLY A 185 5.89 -17.33 22.32
C GLY A 185 4.90 -16.60 23.24
N GLY A 186 3.85 -16.02 22.67
CA GLY A 186 2.78 -15.38 23.42
C GLY A 186 2.04 -16.36 24.32
N GLU A 187 1.66 -17.54 23.82
CA GLU A 187 1.03 -18.58 24.64
C GLU A 187 1.92 -19.00 25.82
N LYS A 188 3.24 -19.11 25.60
CA LYS A 188 4.20 -19.40 26.68
C LYS A 188 4.24 -18.30 27.73
N LEU A 189 4.24 -17.04 27.31
CA LEU A 189 4.22 -15.90 28.23
C LEU A 189 2.92 -15.84 29.03
N GLU A 190 1.77 -16.08 28.40
CA GLU A 190 0.48 -16.14 29.11
C GLU A 190 0.40 -17.28 30.13
N ALA A 191 1.02 -18.44 29.83
CA ALA A 191 1.09 -19.53 30.79
C ALA A 191 1.98 -19.19 32.00
N ILE A 192 3.09 -18.48 31.78
CA ILE A 192 4.04 -18.12 32.83
C ILE A 192 3.50 -16.97 33.70
N PHE A 193 3.07 -15.87 33.07
CA PHE A 193 2.71 -14.62 33.75
C PHE A 193 1.20 -14.48 33.99
N GLY A 194 0.37 -14.96 33.05
CA GLY A 194 -1.09 -14.91 33.15
C GLY A 194 -1.73 -16.09 33.88
N LYS A 195 -0.99 -17.18 34.13
CA LYS A 195 -1.50 -18.47 34.66
C LYS A 195 -2.72 -18.99 33.88
N LYS A 196 -2.78 -18.69 32.58
CA LYS A 196 -3.87 -19.08 31.69
C LYS A 196 -3.70 -20.56 31.30
N ASP A 197 -4.78 -21.33 31.39
CA ASP A 197 -4.76 -22.75 31.01
C ASP A 197 -4.89 -22.91 29.49
N ILE A 198 -3.76 -23.17 28.83
CA ILE A 198 -3.68 -23.37 27.38
C ILE A 198 -4.54 -24.56 26.92
N SER A 199 -4.84 -25.53 27.81
CA SER A 199 -5.65 -26.70 27.46
C SER A 199 -7.11 -26.38 27.10
N ARG A 200 -7.59 -25.17 27.42
CA ARG A 200 -8.94 -24.71 27.10
C ARG A 200 -9.05 -24.00 25.75
N GLU A 201 -7.94 -23.78 25.06
CA GLU A 201 -7.96 -23.10 23.77
C GLU A 201 -8.49 -24.01 22.63
N PRO A 202 -9.21 -23.44 21.65
CA PRO A 202 -9.84 -24.20 20.58
C PRO A 202 -8.80 -24.88 19.69
N LYS A 203 -8.94 -26.19 19.47
CA LYS A 203 -8.01 -26.99 18.65
C LYS A 203 -7.97 -26.57 17.17
N TRP A 204 -9.00 -25.86 16.67
CA TRP A 204 -9.03 -25.28 15.31
C TRP A 204 -7.92 -24.24 15.07
N ARG A 205 -7.26 -23.73 16.10
CA ARG A 205 -6.10 -22.83 15.92
C ARG A 205 -4.98 -23.46 15.08
N TYR A 206 -4.76 -24.78 15.21
CA TYR A 206 -3.74 -25.50 14.44
C TYR A 206 -4.14 -25.66 12.97
N THR A 207 -5.43 -25.88 12.68
CA THR A 207 -5.91 -25.94 11.29
C THR A 207 -5.87 -24.55 10.65
N ALA A 208 -6.21 -23.49 11.38
CA ALA A 208 -6.06 -22.12 10.91
C ALA A 208 -4.59 -21.76 10.62
N ALA A 209 -3.66 -22.12 11.52
CA ALA A 209 -2.23 -21.96 11.28
C ALA A 209 -1.75 -22.75 10.05
N GLY A 210 -2.22 -24.00 9.90
CA GLY A 210 -1.94 -24.81 8.72
C GLY A 210 -2.45 -24.18 7.42
N LEU A 211 -3.67 -23.64 7.42
CA LEU A 211 -4.24 -22.92 6.27
C LEU A 211 -3.44 -21.66 5.92
N LEU A 212 -2.96 -20.90 6.90
CA LEU A 212 -2.11 -19.73 6.66
C LEU A 212 -0.77 -20.12 6.04
N VAL A 213 -0.13 -21.18 6.54
CA VAL A 213 1.11 -21.70 5.95
C VAL A 213 0.88 -22.23 4.54
N LEU A 214 -0.22 -22.94 4.30
CA LEU A 214 -0.59 -23.39 2.95
C LEU A 214 -0.83 -22.21 2.01
N GLY A 215 -1.50 -21.16 2.47
CA GLY A 215 -1.67 -19.92 1.71
C GLY A 215 -0.33 -19.25 1.39
N ALA A 216 0.59 -19.21 2.35
CA ALA A 216 1.96 -18.72 2.14
C ALA A 216 2.74 -19.52 1.11
N ILE A 217 2.65 -20.85 1.19
CA ILE A 217 3.28 -21.72 0.20
C ILE A 217 2.63 -21.48 -1.16
N GLY A 218 1.31 -21.27 -1.19
CA GLY A 218 0.57 -20.85 -2.38
C GLY A 218 1.15 -19.58 -3.01
N THR A 219 1.43 -18.53 -2.23
CA THR A 219 2.03 -17.29 -2.76
C THR A 219 3.45 -17.51 -3.30
N VAL A 220 4.22 -18.41 -2.69
CA VAL A 220 5.56 -18.80 -3.18
C VAL A 220 5.46 -19.55 -4.50
N VAL A 221 4.53 -20.49 -4.61
CA VAL A 221 4.37 -21.38 -5.79
C VAL A 221 3.76 -20.63 -6.96
N ILE A 222 2.75 -19.79 -6.73
CA ILE A 222 2.12 -18.96 -7.77
C ILE A 222 3.09 -17.86 -8.22
N GLY A 223 3.90 -17.34 -7.31
CA GLY A 223 4.77 -16.20 -7.58
C GLY A 223 3.99 -14.89 -7.69
N GLN A 224 4.68 -13.83 -8.10
CA GLN A 224 4.05 -12.58 -8.53
C GLN A 224 4.23 -12.43 -10.04
N PRO A 225 3.24 -11.90 -10.76
CA PRO A 225 3.35 -11.69 -12.20
C PRO A 225 4.47 -10.68 -12.50
N ASP A 226 5.36 -11.04 -13.42
CA ASP A 226 6.40 -10.14 -13.90
C ASP A 226 5.81 -9.09 -14.87
N THR A 227 6.56 -8.04 -15.20
CA THR A 227 6.11 -6.99 -16.13
C THR A 227 5.63 -7.56 -17.47
N ASN A 228 6.30 -8.61 -17.98
CA ASN A 228 5.90 -9.29 -19.21
C ASN A 228 4.56 -10.02 -19.08
N ASP A 229 4.32 -10.68 -17.95
CA ASP A 229 3.06 -11.37 -17.68
C ASP A 229 1.91 -10.37 -17.57
N LYS A 230 2.16 -9.21 -16.93
CA LYS A 230 1.20 -8.12 -16.84
C LYS A 230 0.87 -7.53 -18.22
N TRP A 231 1.89 -7.33 -19.07
CA TRP A 231 1.69 -6.87 -20.44
C TRP A 231 0.80 -7.84 -21.23
N ALA A 232 1.06 -9.15 -21.17
CA ALA A 232 0.26 -10.16 -21.87
C ALA A 232 -1.23 -10.13 -21.48
N GLN A 233 -1.56 -9.70 -20.24
CA GLN A 233 -2.95 -9.57 -19.78
C GLN A 233 -3.67 -8.30 -20.25
N ILE A 234 -2.94 -7.30 -20.75
CA ILE A 234 -3.50 -6.02 -21.23
C ILE A 234 -3.27 -5.80 -22.73
N GLU A 235 -2.44 -6.63 -23.37
CA GLU A 235 -2.01 -6.50 -24.76
C GLU A 235 -3.18 -6.44 -25.73
N GLU A 236 -4.26 -7.20 -25.51
CA GLU A 236 -5.43 -7.17 -26.39
C GLU A 236 -6.07 -5.78 -26.47
N VAL A 237 -6.14 -5.05 -25.34
CA VAL A 237 -6.77 -3.73 -25.26
C VAL A 237 -5.76 -2.62 -25.57
N GLU A 238 -4.63 -2.59 -24.87
CA GLU A 238 -3.62 -1.54 -25.00
C GLU A 238 -2.81 -1.67 -26.29
N GLY A 239 -2.63 -2.89 -26.80
CA GLY A 239 -2.00 -3.14 -28.10
C GLY A 239 -2.85 -2.61 -29.26
N ALA A 240 -4.19 -2.70 -29.17
CA ALA A 240 -5.08 -2.09 -30.16
C ALA A 240 -4.98 -0.56 -30.15
N ARG A 241 -4.91 0.06 -28.97
CA ARG A 241 -4.71 1.52 -28.82
C ARG A 241 -3.36 1.97 -29.38
N LEU A 242 -2.31 1.19 -29.12
CA LEU A 242 -0.99 1.43 -29.69
C LEU A 242 -0.99 1.33 -31.22
N ALA A 243 -1.68 0.32 -31.78
CA ALA A 243 -1.80 0.13 -33.23
C ALA A 243 -2.62 1.25 -33.91
N ASN A 244 -3.67 1.75 -33.25
CA ASN A 244 -4.49 2.87 -33.71
C ASN A 244 -3.83 4.26 -33.54
N ARG A 245 -2.62 4.30 -32.98
CA ARG A 245 -1.89 5.51 -32.60
C ARG A 245 -2.63 6.42 -31.59
N GLU A 246 -3.42 5.85 -30.69
CA GLU A 246 -4.20 6.59 -29.67
C GLU A 246 -3.37 6.96 -28.43
N VAL A 247 -2.12 6.47 -28.36
CA VAL A 247 -1.23 6.62 -27.20
C VAL A 247 -0.04 7.52 -27.52
N GLN A 248 0.02 8.04 -28.75
CA GLN A 248 0.99 8.99 -29.22
C GLN A 248 0.46 10.40 -28.95
N ILE A 249 1.31 11.25 -28.39
CA ILE A 249 1.02 12.67 -28.19
C ILE A 249 1.80 13.48 -29.21
N HIS A 250 1.10 14.35 -29.94
CA HIS A 250 1.74 15.22 -30.92
C HIS A 250 2.61 16.28 -30.20
N PRO A 251 3.79 16.67 -30.72
CA PRO A 251 4.67 17.63 -30.06
C PRO A 251 3.99 18.98 -29.73
N GLY A 252 3.09 19.43 -30.61
CA GLY A 252 2.29 20.63 -30.38
C GLY A 252 1.30 20.50 -29.21
N GLU A 253 0.71 19.30 -29.02
CA GLU A 253 -0.15 19.04 -27.87
C GLU A 253 0.68 18.93 -26.58
N LEU A 254 1.84 18.28 -26.63
CA LEU A 254 2.77 18.25 -25.50
C LEU A 254 3.14 19.66 -25.03
N LEU A 255 3.44 20.56 -25.97
CA LEU A 255 3.74 21.96 -25.65
C LEU A 255 2.57 22.67 -24.96
N GLU A 256 1.33 22.42 -25.41
CA GLU A 256 0.14 22.94 -24.74
C GLU A 256 0.01 22.41 -23.31
N LYS A 257 0.21 21.12 -23.09
CA LYS A 257 0.15 20.48 -21.77
C LYS A 257 1.25 20.97 -20.83
N LEU A 258 2.45 21.28 -21.34
CA LEU A 258 3.53 21.87 -20.55
C LEU A 258 3.20 23.26 -20.01
N HIS A 259 2.28 23.98 -20.65
CA HIS A 259 1.83 25.31 -20.23
C HIS A 259 0.52 25.29 -19.43
N ASP A 260 -0.08 24.12 -19.24
CA ASP A 260 -1.28 23.96 -18.43
C ASP A 260 -0.92 23.84 -16.94
N ALA A 261 -1.23 24.89 -16.17
CA ALA A 261 -0.97 24.92 -14.73
C ALA A 261 -1.77 23.88 -13.92
N SER A 262 -2.79 23.26 -14.51
CA SER A 262 -3.57 22.19 -13.87
C SER A 262 -2.95 20.80 -14.03
N LEU A 263 -1.94 20.65 -14.90
CA LEU A 263 -1.29 19.38 -15.20
C LEU A 263 0.18 19.41 -14.77
N SER A 264 0.67 18.26 -14.29
CA SER A 264 2.09 18.05 -14.07
C SER A 264 2.62 17.17 -15.19
N VAL A 265 3.52 17.66 -16.04
CA VAL A 265 4.10 16.84 -17.12
C VAL A 265 5.45 16.28 -16.67
N VAL A 266 5.60 14.96 -16.74
CA VAL A 266 6.87 14.26 -16.49
C VAL A 266 7.35 13.67 -17.81
N MET A 267 8.47 14.18 -18.31
CA MET A 267 9.09 13.74 -19.55
C MET A 267 10.22 12.75 -19.25
N LEU A 268 10.13 11.55 -19.82
CA LEU A 268 11.09 10.47 -19.66
C LEU A 268 11.81 10.21 -20.98
N ASP A 269 13.10 10.55 -21.04
CA ASP A 269 13.94 10.31 -22.20
C ASP A 269 14.68 8.98 -22.05
N VAL A 270 14.35 8.01 -22.90
CA VAL A 270 14.91 6.64 -22.84
C VAL A 270 16.08 6.41 -23.78
N ARG A 271 16.68 7.49 -24.29
CA ARG A 271 17.85 7.41 -25.15
C ARG A 271 19.14 7.21 -24.36
N SER A 272 20.18 6.86 -25.11
CA SER A 272 21.53 6.75 -24.59
C SER A 272 22.02 8.07 -23.98
N GLU A 273 22.97 7.97 -23.04
CA GLU A 273 23.63 9.14 -22.44
C GLU A 273 24.21 10.11 -23.48
N ALA A 274 24.80 9.54 -24.54
CA ALA A 274 25.45 10.30 -25.58
C ALA A 274 24.44 11.17 -26.33
N ASP A 275 23.26 10.64 -26.64
CA ASP A 275 22.21 11.37 -27.37
C ASP A 275 21.55 12.42 -26.47
N PHE A 276 21.27 12.06 -25.21
CA PHE A 276 20.69 12.98 -24.23
C PHE A 276 21.58 14.20 -23.99
N ASN A 277 22.90 13.99 -23.86
CA ASN A 277 23.86 15.06 -23.62
C ASN A 277 24.10 15.96 -24.84
N GLN A 278 23.88 15.45 -26.06
CA GLN A 278 23.94 16.27 -27.27
C GLN A 278 22.76 17.24 -27.35
N PHE A 279 21.55 16.72 -27.11
CA PHE A 279 20.33 17.51 -27.11
C PHE A 279 19.22 16.74 -26.38
N HIS A 280 18.46 17.42 -25.53
CA HIS A 280 17.26 16.88 -24.90
C HIS A 280 16.22 17.99 -24.74
N ILE A 281 14.95 17.59 -24.61
CA ILE A 281 13.87 18.52 -24.28
C ILE A 281 14.12 19.02 -22.85
N ARG A 282 13.96 20.33 -22.64
CA ARG A 282 14.16 20.96 -21.34
C ARG A 282 13.28 20.29 -20.29
N ASP A 283 13.84 20.03 -19.12
CA ASP A 283 13.20 19.37 -17.98
C ASP A 283 12.86 17.87 -18.20
N ALA A 284 13.29 17.27 -19.32
CA ALA A 284 13.24 15.83 -19.50
C ALA A 284 14.24 15.12 -18.58
N ARG A 285 13.80 14.03 -17.95
CA ARG A 285 14.64 13.16 -17.14
C ARG A 285 15.10 11.98 -18.00
N ARG A 286 16.41 11.80 -18.12
CA ARG A 286 16.97 10.60 -18.73
C ARG A 286 16.74 9.38 -17.83
N VAL A 287 16.28 8.29 -18.42
CA VAL A 287 16.10 7.00 -17.75
C VAL A 287 16.44 5.90 -18.73
N ASP A 288 17.44 5.07 -18.44
CA ASP A 288 17.72 3.91 -19.28
C ASP A 288 16.58 2.89 -19.18
N LEU A 289 16.30 2.17 -20.27
CA LEU A 289 15.22 1.17 -20.33
C LEU A 289 15.33 0.11 -19.21
N ASP A 290 16.55 -0.31 -18.90
CA ASP A 290 16.83 -1.30 -17.85
C ASP A 290 16.56 -0.75 -16.43
N ASP A 291 16.73 0.55 -16.23
CA ASP A 291 16.50 1.23 -14.95
C ASP A 291 15.05 1.74 -14.80
N LEU A 292 14.23 1.59 -15.83
CA LEU A 292 12.86 2.08 -15.83
C LEU A 292 12.04 1.48 -14.69
N GLN A 293 12.21 0.19 -14.39
CA GLN A 293 11.51 -0.47 -13.29
C GLN A 293 11.81 0.16 -11.92
N ALA A 294 13.03 0.64 -11.71
CA ALA A 294 13.45 1.22 -10.43
C ALA A 294 12.75 2.56 -10.11
N ILE A 295 12.33 3.30 -11.14
CA ILE A 295 11.67 4.59 -10.95
C ILE A 295 10.13 4.48 -10.86
N ILE A 296 9.54 3.33 -11.19
CA ILE A 296 8.08 3.13 -11.21
C ILE A 296 7.43 3.46 -9.86
N PRO A 297 7.98 3.07 -8.69
CA PRO A 297 7.41 3.48 -7.41
C PRO A 297 7.31 5.01 -7.27
N GLU A 298 8.30 5.76 -7.74
CA GLU A 298 8.29 7.23 -7.75
C GLU A 298 7.23 7.78 -8.71
N LEU A 299 7.03 7.15 -9.87
CA LEU A 299 6.01 7.57 -10.84
C LEU A 299 4.59 7.32 -10.30
N LEU A 300 4.36 6.20 -9.63
CA LEU A 300 3.05 5.87 -9.03
C LEU A 300 2.66 6.78 -7.86
N GLU A 301 3.63 7.39 -7.19
CA GLU A 301 3.41 8.38 -6.12
C GLU A 301 2.98 9.75 -6.66
N LYS A 302 3.14 10.01 -7.96
CA LYS A 302 2.78 11.31 -8.55
C LYS A 302 1.25 11.52 -8.50
N PRO A 303 0.81 12.79 -8.39
CA PRO A 303 -0.61 13.13 -8.46
C PRO A 303 -1.32 12.56 -9.68
N ALA A 304 -2.62 12.26 -9.57
CA ALA A 304 -3.42 11.69 -10.66
C ALA A 304 -3.53 12.60 -11.91
N ASN A 305 -3.31 13.91 -11.75
CA ASN A 305 -3.22 14.89 -12.85
C ASN A 305 -1.82 14.97 -13.48
N THR A 306 -0.98 13.95 -13.29
CA THR A 306 0.34 13.86 -13.91
C THR A 306 0.25 13.16 -15.27
N LEU A 307 0.85 13.78 -16.28
CA LEU A 307 1.01 13.24 -17.62
C LEU A 307 2.43 12.71 -17.78
N PHE A 308 2.59 11.43 -18.10
CA PHE A 308 3.90 10.85 -18.37
C PHE A 308 4.11 10.75 -19.87
N VAL A 309 5.20 11.33 -20.37
CA VAL A 309 5.51 11.31 -21.80
C VAL A 309 6.88 10.70 -22.00
N VAL A 310 6.91 9.56 -22.69
CA VAL A 310 8.13 8.81 -23.00
C VAL A 310 8.60 9.18 -24.39
N MET A 311 9.90 9.40 -24.54
CA MET A 311 10.49 9.85 -25.79
C MET A 311 11.78 9.10 -26.09
N SER A 312 12.02 8.84 -27.37
CA SER A 312 13.28 8.32 -27.87
C SER A 312 13.69 9.00 -29.18
N ASN A 313 14.79 8.56 -29.80
CA ASN A 313 15.25 9.11 -31.09
C ASN A 313 14.18 8.90 -32.17
N GLU A 314 13.57 7.72 -32.16
CA GLU A 314 12.39 7.34 -32.94
C GLU A 314 11.26 6.94 -31.96
N GLU A 315 10.28 6.13 -32.39
CA GLU A 315 9.20 5.65 -31.53
C GLU A 315 9.48 4.26 -30.91
N VAL A 316 10.48 3.50 -31.38
CA VAL A 316 10.68 2.09 -30.99
C VAL A 316 11.00 1.93 -29.51
N ALA A 317 12.08 2.55 -29.03
CA ALA A 317 12.49 2.45 -27.62
C ALA A 317 11.45 3.10 -26.68
N ALA A 318 10.83 4.20 -27.11
CA ALA A 318 9.74 4.84 -26.37
C ALA A 318 8.50 3.93 -26.25
N THR A 319 8.22 3.13 -27.28
CA THR A 319 7.14 2.14 -27.25
C THR A 319 7.42 1.02 -26.26
N GLU A 320 8.64 0.50 -26.21
CA GLU A 320 9.04 -0.51 -25.23
C GLU A 320 8.92 0.00 -23.79
N ALA A 321 9.45 1.21 -23.54
CA ALA A 321 9.31 1.86 -22.24
C ALA A 321 7.83 2.14 -21.89
N TRP A 322 7.01 2.57 -22.86
CA TRP A 322 5.58 2.74 -22.65
C TRP A 322 4.86 1.44 -22.27
N LYS A 323 5.20 0.31 -22.91
CA LYS A 323 4.65 -1.00 -22.54
C LYS A 323 4.97 -1.36 -21.09
N VAL A 324 6.20 -1.10 -20.64
CA VAL A 324 6.60 -1.31 -19.24
C VAL A 324 5.78 -0.42 -18.29
N LEU A 325 5.63 0.87 -18.60
CA LEU A 325 4.82 1.78 -17.78
C LEU A 325 3.36 1.32 -17.68
N ARG A 326 2.75 0.89 -18.79
CA ARG A 326 1.37 0.39 -18.81
C ARG A 326 1.23 -0.95 -18.09
N ALA A 327 2.18 -1.86 -18.25
CA ALA A 327 2.22 -3.14 -17.56
C ALA A 327 2.31 -2.97 -16.04
N GLU A 328 3.00 -1.93 -15.58
CA GLU A 328 3.11 -1.60 -14.15
C GLU A 328 2.02 -0.63 -13.67
N SER A 329 0.98 -0.42 -14.49
CA SER A 329 -0.21 0.37 -14.17
C SER A 329 0.06 1.87 -13.90
N VAL A 330 1.12 2.42 -14.49
CA VAL A 330 1.35 3.87 -14.47
C VAL A 330 0.23 4.57 -15.27
N PRO A 331 -0.54 5.49 -14.64
CA PRO A 331 -1.65 6.16 -15.30
C PRO A 331 -1.15 7.16 -16.35
N SER A 332 -1.98 7.51 -17.33
CA SER A 332 -1.75 8.65 -18.23
C SER A 332 -0.35 8.70 -18.89
N ALA A 333 0.14 7.54 -19.36
CA ALA A 333 1.40 7.42 -20.07
C ALA A 333 1.20 7.51 -21.59
N TYR A 334 2.02 8.30 -22.27
CA TYR A 334 1.98 8.57 -23.71
C TYR A 334 3.38 8.50 -24.33
N ILE A 335 3.44 8.29 -25.64
CA ILE A 335 4.66 8.27 -26.45
C ILE A 335 4.75 9.57 -27.23
N LEU A 336 5.90 10.24 -27.25
CA LEU A 336 6.11 11.40 -28.12
C LEU A 336 6.07 10.96 -29.59
N GLU A 337 5.10 11.47 -30.34
CA GLU A 337 4.95 11.17 -31.77
C GLU A 337 6.19 11.62 -32.56
N GLY A 338 6.70 10.74 -33.43
CA GLY A 338 7.85 11.02 -34.28
C GLY A 338 9.21 10.96 -33.56
N GLY A 339 9.24 10.90 -32.23
CA GLY A 339 10.48 10.98 -31.45
C GLY A 339 11.11 12.37 -31.44
N ILE A 340 12.29 12.49 -30.84
CA ILE A 340 12.97 13.78 -30.64
C ILE A 340 13.63 14.32 -31.92
N ASN A 341 13.91 13.45 -32.89
CA ASN A 341 14.64 13.81 -34.11
C ASN A 341 13.76 14.41 -35.22
N ASN A 342 12.44 14.49 -35.02
CA ASN A 342 11.46 15.01 -35.98
C ASN A 342 10.83 16.32 -35.49
#